data_AF-A0A392Q8G1-F1
#
_entry.id   AF-A0A392Q8G1-F1
#
_cell.length_a   1.000
_cell.length_b   1.000
_cell.length_c   1.000
_cell.angle_alpha   90.00
_cell.angle_beta   90.00
_cell.angle_gamma   90.00
#
_symmetry.space_group_name_H-M   'P 1'
#
loop_
_entity.id
_entity.type
_entity.pdbx_description
1 polymer ?
#
loop_
_entity_poly.entity_id
_entity_poly.type
_entity_poly.pdbx_seq_one_letter_code
_entity_poly.pdbx_strand_id
1 'polypeptide(L)'
;MIVFQYTVAVLGYGHGPVLELTYNYGVTNYDKGNGYTQIAIGTNDVYKTAEAIKLSGGKIIREPGPLPGINTKIVVCLDPDGWKLVFVDNVDFLKELE
;
A
#
# COMPACT_ATOMS: atom_id res chain seq x y z
N MET A 1 7.58 5.14 36.06
CA MET A 1 7.83 5.56 34.67
C MET A 1 7.76 4.29 33.81
N ILE A 2 6.69 4.11 33.05
CA ILE A 2 6.54 2.94 32.17
C ILE A 2 7.30 3.27 30.89
N VAL A 3 8.33 2.49 30.57
CA VAL A 3 9.06 2.62 29.31
C VAL A 3 8.29 1.82 28.27
N PHE A 4 7.67 2.51 27.31
CA PHE A 4 7.11 1.84 26.14
C PHE A 4 8.29 1.38 25.26
N GLN A 5 8.44 0.06 25.11
CA GLN A 5 9.42 -0.50 24.19
C GLN A 5 8.79 -0.67 22.83
N TYR A 6 9.38 -0.01 21.83
CA TYR A 6 8.94 -0.08 20.45
C TYR A 6 10.14 0.04 19.50
N THR A 7 9.98 -0.47 18.29
CA THR A 7 10.91 -0.28 17.17
C THR A 7 10.17 0.41 16.04
N VAL A 8 10.86 1.30 15.33
CA VAL A 8 10.34 1.99 14.15
C VAL A 8 11.12 1.56 12.92
N ALA A 9 10.41 1.34 11.81
CA ALA A 9 10.97 1.24 10.48
C ALA A 9 10.37 2.34 9.59
N VAL A 10 11.21 3.03 8.83
CA VAL A 10 10.78 4.09 7.91
C VAL A 10 11.07 3.64 6.48
N LEU A 11 10.05 3.62 5.63
CA LEU A 11 10.16 3.19 4.24
C LEU A 11 9.74 4.33 3.29
N GLY A 12 10.44 4.46 2.17
CA GLY A 12 10.12 5.46 1.15
C GLY A 12 10.94 5.24 -0.12
N TYR A 13 10.62 5.99 -1.17
CA TYR A 13 11.28 5.91 -2.47
C TYR A 13 12.39 6.96 -2.64
N GLY A 14 13.13 7.27 -1.57
CA GLY A 14 14.13 8.34 -1.52
C GLY A 14 13.59 9.59 -0.83
N HIS A 15 13.76 10.77 -1.44
CA HIS A 15 13.20 12.01 -0.91
C HIS A 15 11.69 12.09 -1.16
N GLY A 16 10.90 12.30 -0.11
CA GLY A 16 9.44 12.44 -0.22
C GLY A 16 8.71 11.95 1.04
N PRO A 17 7.39 11.73 0.93
CA PRO A 17 6.61 11.09 1.99
C PRO A 17 7.15 9.70 2.32
N VAL A 18 7.08 9.34 3.60
CA VAL A 18 7.51 8.04 4.11
C VAL A 18 6.36 7.31 4.78
N LEU A 19 6.40 5.98 4.73
CA LEU A 19 5.57 5.11 5.57
C LEU A 19 6.39 4.74 6.80
N GLU A 20 5.96 5.23 7.96
CA GLU A 20 6.50 4.86 9.25
C GLU A 20 5.70 3.69 9.84
N LEU A 21 6.39 2.58 10.12
CA LEU A 21 5.83 1.40 10.77
C LEU A 21 6.34 1.33 12.20
N THR A 22 5.43 1.24 13.16
CA THR A 22 5.75 1.11 14.59
C THR A 22 5.39 -0.28 15.10
N TYR A 23 6.37 -0.99 15.61
CA TYR A 23 6.16 -2.25 16.32
C TYR A 23 6.26 -2.03 17.84
N ASN A 24 5.15 -2.22 18.56
CA ASN A 24 5.14 -2.24 20.02
C ASN A 24 5.38 -3.65 20.53
N TYR A 25 6.33 -3.81 21.46
CA TYR A 25 6.82 -5.14 21.84
C TYR A 25 5.70 -5.98 22.49
N GLY A 26 5.50 -7.18 21.95
CA GLY A 26 4.47 -8.12 22.41
C GLY A 26 3.05 -7.83 21.90
N VAL A 27 2.86 -6.78 21.09
CA VAL A 27 1.57 -6.47 20.46
C VAL A 27 1.62 -6.88 18.98
N THR A 28 0.80 -7.85 18.61
CA THR A 28 0.82 -8.47 17.27
C THR A 28 -0.42 -8.19 16.44
N ASN A 29 -1.40 -7.45 16.98
CA ASN A 29 -2.62 -7.13 16.26
C ASN A 29 -3.19 -5.78 16.70
N TYR A 30 -3.79 -5.06 15.76
CA TYR A 30 -4.45 -3.77 15.99
C TYR A 30 -5.81 -3.75 15.30
N ASP A 31 -6.78 -3.07 15.92
CA ASP A 31 -8.01 -2.70 15.23
C ASP A 31 -7.73 -1.59 14.20
N LYS A 32 -8.27 -1.76 13.00
CA LYS A 32 -8.11 -0.80 11.90
C LYS A 32 -9.17 0.28 11.93
N GLY A 33 -10.30 0.02 12.61
CA GLY A 33 -11.48 0.86 12.50
C GLY A 33 -11.94 1.00 11.04
N ASN A 34 -12.56 2.14 10.73
CA ASN A 34 -13.16 2.41 9.41
C ASN A 34 -12.86 3.82 8.87
N GLY A 35 -12.00 4.59 9.56
CA GLY A 35 -11.63 5.95 9.13
C GLY A 35 -10.55 5.96 8.06
N TYR A 36 -9.49 5.15 8.24
CA TYR A 36 -8.44 4.97 7.23
C TYR A 36 -8.89 3.95 6.18
N THR A 37 -8.66 4.26 4.90
CA THR A 37 -9.04 3.39 3.78
C THR A 37 -7.83 2.69 3.18
N GLN A 38 -6.87 3.45 2.64
CA GLN A 38 -5.70 2.95 1.93
C GLN A 38 -4.69 4.06 1.65
N ILE A 39 -3.46 3.67 1.33
CA ILE A 39 -2.50 4.52 0.61
C ILE A 39 -2.50 4.17 -0.88
N ALA A 40 -2.31 5.20 -1.72
CA ALA A 40 -2.10 5.03 -3.15
C ALA A 40 -0.62 5.27 -3.51
N ILE A 41 -0.05 4.37 -4.30
CA ILE A 41 1.35 4.42 -4.73
C ILE A 41 1.40 4.38 -6.27
N GLY A 42 2.07 5.34 -6.88
CA GLY A 42 2.29 5.35 -8.32
C GLY A 42 3.24 4.25 -8.78
N THR A 43 2.94 3.60 -9.89
CA THR A 43 3.82 2.62 -10.55
C THR A 43 3.79 2.79 -12.06
N ASN A 44 4.88 2.43 -12.73
CA ASN A 44 4.94 2.45 -14.20
C ASN A 44 4.28 1.22 -14.83
N ASP A 45 4.02 0.16 -14.06
CA ASP A 45 3.43 -1.08 -14.55
C ASP A 45 2.72 -1.83 -13.40
N VAL A 46 1.39 -1.74 -13.37
CA VAL A 46 0.58 -2.40 -12.33
C VAL A 46 0.65 -3.93 -12.39
N TYR A 47 0.94 -4.52 -13.56
CA TYR A 47 1.02 -5.97 -13.73
C TYR A 47 2.31 -6.51 -13.14
N LYS A 48 3.45 -5.89 -13.44
CA LYS A 48 4.74 -6.24 -12.80
C LYS A 48 4.72 -5.98 -11.30
N THR A 49 4.06 -4.91 -10.86
CA THR A 49 3.85 -4.67 -9.44
C THR A 49 3.03 -5.79 -8.80
N ALA A 50 1.97 -6.28 -9.46
CA ALA A 50 1.19 -7.41 -8.95
C ALA A 50 2.02 -8.71 -8.82
N GLU A 51 2.89 -8.99 -9.79
CA GLU A 51 3.82 -10.12 -9.74
C GLU A 51 4.78 -10.00 -8.55
N ALA A 52 5.39 -8.82 -8.36
CA ALA A 52 6.27 -8.56 -7.22
C ALA A 52 5.54 -8.75 -5.88
N ILE A 53 4.31 -8.24 -5.75
CA ILE A 53 3.49 -8.42 -4.55
C ILE A 53 3.25 -9.90 -4.26
N LYS A 54 2.88 -10.70 -5.28
CA LYS A 54 2.65 -12.15 -5.13
C LYS A 54 3.93 -12.87 -4.68
N LEU A 55 5.09 -12.51 -5.24
CA LEU A 55 6.39 -13.06 -4.86
C LEU A 55 6.79 -12.70 -3.42
N SER A 56 6.40 -11.52 -2.94
CA SER A 56 6.63 -11.08 -1.56
C SER A 56 5.59 -11.59 -0.55
N GLY A 57 4.67 -12.47 -0.97
CA GLY A 57 3.64 -13.03 -0.10
C GLY A 57 2.46 -12.11 0.19
N GLY A 58 2.35 -10.98 -0.51
CA GLY A 58 1.22 -10.06 -0.38
C GLY A 58 -0.05 -10.62 -1.03
N LYS A 59 -1.20 -10.29 -0.45
CA LYS A 59 -2.50 -10.77 -0.94
C LYS A 59 -3.11 -9.77 -1.91
N ILE A 60 -3.23 -10.15 -3.18
CA ILE A 60 -4.00 -9.38 -4.17
C ILE A 60 -5.50 -9.50 -3.85
N ILE A 61 -6.18 -8.36 -3.75
CA ILE A 61 -7.64 -8.27 -3.55
C ILE A 61 -8.37 -7.69 -4.76
N ARG A 62 -7.63 -7.06 -5.69
CA ARG A 62 -8.07 -6.72 -7.04
C ARG A 62 -6.89 -6.95 -7.98
N GLU A 63 -7.04 -7.87 -8.92
CA GLU A 63 -6.03 -8.15 -9.95
C GLU A 63 -5.73 -6.91 -10.81
N PRO A 64 -4.51 -6.79 -11.35
CA PRO A 64 -4.09 -5.64 -12.13
C PRO A 64 -4.96 -5.48 -13.39
N GLY A 65 -5.45 -4.26 -13.61
CA GLY A 65 -6.21 -3.94 -14.80
C GLY A 65 -6.95 -2.61 -14.75
N PRO A 66 -7.56 -2.20 -15.88
CA PRO A 66 -8.30 -0.96 -15.97
C PRO A 66 -9.54 -0.96 -15.06
N LEU A 67 -9.83 0.19 -14.46
CA LEU A 67 -11.13 0.44 -13.82
C LEU A 67 -12.22 0.58 -14.89
N PRO A 68 -13.40 -0.04 -14.68
CA PRO A 68 -14.54 0.17 -15.56
C PRO A 68 -14.91 1.66 -15.65
N GLY A 69 -15.11 2.17 -16.87
CA GLY A 69 -15.52 3.55 -17.12
C GLY A 69 -14.37 4.52 -17.37
N ILE A 70 -13.32 4.50 -16.55
CA ILE A 70 -12.20 5.47 -16.62
C ILE A 70 -10.90 4.89 -17.21
N ASN A 71 -10.82 3.57 -17.39
CA ASN A 71 -9.65 2.85 -17.94
C ASN A 71 -8.34 2.99 -17.14
N THR A 72 -8.31 3.75 -16.04
CA THR A 72 -7.16 3.86 -15.14
C THR A 72 -6.75 2.49 -14.62
N LYS A 73 -5.52 2.08 -14.93
CA LYS A 73 -5.01 0.77 -14.52
C LYS A 73 -4.60 0.82 -13.05
N ILE A 74 -5.12 -0.14 -12.27
CA ILE A 74 -4.78 -0.29 -10.85
C ILE A 74 -4.57 -1.75 -10.47
N VAL A 75 -3.86 -1.98 -9.36
CA VAL A 75 -3.86 -3.24 -8.60
C VAL A 75 -4.06 -2.92 -7.12
N VAL A 76 -4.78 -3.76 -6.39
CA VAL A 76 -5.02 -3.57 -4.95
C VAL A 76 -4.56 -4.79 -4.18
N CYS A 77 -3.82 -4.57 -3.10
CA CYS A 77 -3.36 -5.62 -2.22
C CYS A 77 -3.59 -5.31 -0.74
N LEU A 78 -3.42 -6.34 0.07
CA LEU A 78 -3.28 -6.26 1.52
C LEU A 78 -1.86 -6.66 1.91
N ASP A 79 -1.27 -5.92 2.84
CA ASP A 79 -0.05 -6.31 3.53
C ASP A 79 -0.33 -7.43 4.57
N PRO A 80 0.70 -7.97 5.25
CA PRO A 80 0.51 -9.03 6.24
C PRO A 80 -0.37 -8.63 7.44
N ASP A 81 -0.39 -7.36 7.81
CA ASP A 81 -1.25 -6.82 8.86
C ASP A 81 -2.67 -6.54 8.36
N GLY A 82 -2.92 -6.61 7.05
CA GLY A 82 -4.22 -6.37 6.42
C GLY A 82 -4.49 -4.91 6.10
N TRP A 83 -3.48 -4.04 6.09
CA TRP A 83 -3.62 -2.69 5.56
C TRP A 83 -3.71 -2.72 4.04
N LYS A 84 -4.58 -1.87 3.50
CA LYS A 84 -4.86 -1.81 2.07
C LYS A 84 -3.93 -0.84 1.36
N LEU A 85 -3.37 -1.30 0.24
CA LEU A 85 -2.58 -0.49 -0.67
C LEU A 85 -3.21 -0.57 -2.07
N VAL A 86 -3.23 0.55 -2.78
CA VAL A 86 -3.56 0.60 -4.21
C VAL A 86 -2.36 1.11 -4.99
N PHE A 87 -1.94 0.36 -6.00
CA PHE A 87 -0.97 0.83 -6.95
C PHE A 87 -1.69 1.31 -8.20
N VAL A 88 -1.35 2.52 -8.64
CA VAL A 88 -2.00 3.21 -9.76
C VAL A 88 -0.96 3.45 -10.84
N ASP A 89 -1.32 3.19 -12.09
CA ASP A 89 -0.46 3.51 -13.23
C ASP A 89 -0.18 5.01 -13.30
N ASN A 90 1.10 5.38 -13.34
CA ASN A 90 1.54 6.77 -13.29
C ASN A 90 0.98 7.61 -14.44
N VAL A 91 0.93 7.05 -15.65
CA VAL A 91 0.45 7.77 -16.84
C VAL A 91 -1.06 7.95 -16.77
N ASP A 92 -1.79 6.92 -16.31
CA ASP A 92 -3.24 7.04 -16.16
C ASP A 92 -3.64 7.96 -15.00
N PHE A 93 -2.90 7.93 -13.89
CA PHE A 93 -3.18 8.82 -12.76
C PHE A 93 -3.12 10.31 -13.16
N LEU A 94 -2.14 10.67 -14.00
CA LEU A 94 -2.03 12.04 -14.50
C LEU A 94 -3.23 12.48 -15.35
N LYS A 95 -3.88 11.56 -16.08
CA LYS A 95 -5.08 11.87 -16.88
C LYS A 95 -6.30 12.22 -16.02
N GLU A 96 -6.32 11.80 -14.76
CA GLU A 96 -7.42 12.09 -13.82
C GLU A 96 -7.25 13.43 -13.09
N LEU A 97 -6.09 14.09 -13.25
CA LEU A 97 -5.79 15.39 -12.63
C LEU A 97 -6.13 16.58 -13.54
N GLU A 98 -6.48 16.32 -14.80
CA GLU A 98 -6.90 17.30 -15.80
C GLU A 98 -8.43 17.49 -15.78
#